data_AF-A0A1Y3BW74-F1
#
_entry.id   AF-A0A1Y3BW74-F1
#
_cell.length_a   1.000
_cell.length_b   1.000
_cell.length_c   1.000
_cell.angle_alpha   90.00
_cell.angle_beta   90.00
_cell.angle_gamma   90.00
#
_symmetry.space_group_name_H-M   'P 1'
#
loop_
_entity.id
_entity.type
_entity.pdbx_description
1 polymer ?
#
loop_
_entity_poly.entity_id
_entity_poly.type
_entity_poly.pdbx_seq_one_letter_code
_entity_poly.pdbx_strand_id
1 'polypeptide(L)'
;MSVSVDTVIESIQRNGIALKGILSTPFSSYAGELQTLNMKLRKDLDLYANVVHIKSFPGIKTKHHGLDFFVIREQTEGEYSALEHESVPGVIECMKIITEEKSLRIAKFAFDYATKHGRKKVTCVHKANIMKLGDGLFLKCCEETAKLYPQISFDSMIIDNTCMQLVSHPDKFDVMVMPNLYGNIIDNLASGLVGGAGIVPGASYSTDCVIYEPGARHTFGEAVGKNIANPTAMLLCAVKLLRHVHLHDYADLIQRAIARVIETGKVKTRDLGGYASTTDYTMAVIANLGLQ
;
A
#
# COMPACT_ATOMS: atom_id res chain seq x y z
N MET A 1 27.07 -5.94 9.11
CA MET A 1 26.68 -5.29 10.39
C MET A 1 25.40 -4.50 10.15
N SER A 2 24.45 -4.54 11.07
CA SER A 2 23.25 -3.69 11.03
C SER A 2 23.61 -2.24 11.38
N VAL A 3 22.98 -1.27 10.71
CA VAL A 3 23.11 0.17 10.99
C VAL A 3 21.93 0.68 11.81
N SER A 4 22.07 1.86 12.43
CA SER A 4 20.97 2.49 13.18
C SER A 4 19.86 3.00 12.25
N VAL A 5 18.66 3.17 12.79
CA VAL A 5 17.51 3.73 12.06
C VAL A 5 17.79 5.17 11.62
N ASP A 6 18.47 5.94 12.47
CA ASP A 6 18.77 7.35 12.19
C ASP A 6 19.68 7.49 10.96
N THR A 7 20.70 6.63 10.83
CA THR A 7 21.54 6.56 9.63
C THR A 7 20.73 6.19 8.37
N VAL A 8 19.72 5.33 8.50
CA VAL A 8 18.82 4.99 7.38
C VAL A 8 17.95 6.19 7.01
N ILE A 9 17.38 6.89 8.00
CA ILE A 9 16.58 8.11 7.80
C ILE A 9 17.40 9.18 7.08
N GLU A 10 18.61 9.48 7.56
CA GLU A 10 19.52 10.45 6.93
C GLU A 10 19.84 10.08 5.48
N SER A 11 20.04 8.79 5.20
CA SER A 11 20.25 8.32 3.83
C SER A 11 19.04 8.56 2.94
N ILE A 12 17.83 8.29 3.45
CA ILE A 12 16.57 8.50 2.70
C ILE A 12 16.34 9.99 2.48
N GLN A 13 16.55 10.84 3.48
CA GLN A 13 16.42 12.30 3.36
C GLN A 13 17.41 12.87 2.33
N ARG A 14 18.66 12.41 2.37
CA ARG A 14 19.69 12.85 1.41
C ARG A 14 19.35 12.46 -0.04
N ASN A 15 18.79 11.27 -0.24
CA ASN A 15 18.54 10.74 -1.58
C ASN A 15 17.14 11.06 -2.12
N GLY A 16 16.18 11.40 -1.25
CA GLY A 16 14.77 11.63 -1.59
C GLY A 16 13.99 10.38 -2.02
N ILE A 17 14.65 9.24 -2.20
CA ILE A 17 14.05 8.01 -2.71
C ILE A 17 14.66 6.77 -2.06
N ALA A 18 13.83 5.75 -1.82
CA ALA A 18 14.28 4.46 -1.29
C ALA A 18 13.49 3.28 -1.85
N LEU A 19 14.18 2.14 -1.98
CA LEU A 19 13.56 0.83 -2.18
C LEU A 19 13.78 0.02 -0.91
N LYS A 20 12.70 -0.47 -0.30
CA LYS A 20 12.74 -1.06 1.03
C LYS A 20 12.09 -2.45 1.04
N GLY A 21 12.79 -3.41 1.64
CA GLY A 21 12.24 -4.72 1.98
C GLY A 21 11.20 -4.67 3.12
N ILE A 22 10.65 -5.83 3.46
CA ILE A 22 9.77 -5.90 4.63
C ILE A 22 10.62 -6.01 5.90
N LEU A 23 10.39 -5.08 6.83
CA LEU A 23 11.03 -5.10 8.14
C LEU A 23 10.13 -5.89 9.09
N SER A 24 10.72 -6.87 9.77
CA SER A 24 10.03 -7.63 10.81
C SER A 24 9.81 -6.77 12.05
N THR A 25 8.61 -6.88 12.62
CA THR A 25 8.28 -6.34 13.93
C THR A 25 8.03 -7.53 14.86
N PRO A 26 8.62 -7.58 16.07
CA PRO A 26 8.27 -8.60 17.06
C PRO A 26 6.77 -8.54 17.41
N PHE A 27 6.15 -9.71 17.55
CA PHE A 27 4.68 -9.87 17.66
C PHE A 27 4.11 -9.42 19.01
N SER A 28 4.95 -9.21 20.03
CA SER A 28 4.53 -8.84 21.38
C SER A 28 5.39 -7.68 21.92
N SER A 29 4.74 -6.56 22.18
CA SER A 29 5.20 -5.55 23.14
C SER A 29 4.05 -5.26 24.10
N TYR A 30 4.15 -5.72 25.34
CA TYR A 30 3.16 -5.46 26.39
C TYR A 30 3.30 -4.06 27.01
N ALA A 31 4.10 -3.19 26.39
CA ALA A 31 4.48 -1.88 26.94
C ALA A 31 3.69 -0.70 26.35
N GLY A 32 2.63 -0.94 25.56
CA GLY A 32 1.85 0.12 24.89
C GLY A 32 2.61 0.92 23.82
N GLU A 33 3.93 0.80 23.75
CA GLU A 33 4.76 1.46 22.76
C GLU A 33 4.87 0.65 21.46
N LEU A 34 4.11 1.06 20.46
CA LEU A 34 4.25 0.66 19.06
C LEU A 34 5.50 1.31 18.42
N GLN A 35 6.68 1.24 19.05
CA GLN A 35 7.95 1.72 18.49
C GLN A 35 8.56 0.74 17.48
N THR A 36 7.75 0.33 16.50
CA THR A 36 8.24 -0.51 15.41
C THR A 36 9.16 0.31 14.51
N LEU A 37 10.17 -0.33 13.90
CA LEU A 37 11.07 0.34 12.94
C LEU A 37 10.29 1.01 11.79
N ASN A 38 9.21 0.37 11.33
CA ASN A 38 8.34 0.93 10.29
C ASN A 38 7.62 2.19 10.77
N MET A 39 7.16 2.22 12.03
CA MET A 39 6.50 3.41 12.58
C MET A 39 7.47 4.56 12.81
N LYS A 40 8.68 4.28 13.33
CA LYS A 40 9.73 5.29 13.45
C LYS A 40 10.07 5.92 12.10
N LEU A 41 10.30 5.09 11.07
CA LEU A 41 10.53 5.58 9.70
C LEU A 41 9.36 6.45 9.18
N ARG A 42 8.11 6.03 9.39
CA ARG A 42 6.94 6.79 8.92
C ARG A 42 6.77 8.12 9.62
N LYS A 43 7.03 8.15 10.93
CA LYS A 43 6.91 9.37 11.74
C LYS A 43 8.04 10.34 11.43
N ASP A 44 9.29 9.88 11.45
CA ASP A 44 10.47 10.75 11.31
C ASP A 44 10.64 11.29 9.89
N LEU A 45 10.15 10.57 8.88
CA LEU A 45 10.14 11.02 7.48
C LEU A 45 8.80 11.63 7.04
N ASP A 46 7.80 11.73 7.95
CA ASP A 46 6.43 12.17 7.66
C ASP A 46 5.83 11.51 6.40
N LEU A 47 5.96 10.18 6.31
CA LEU A 47 5.42 9.38 5.20
C LEU A 47 3.90 9.24 5.33
N TYR A 48 3.18 10.32 5.02
CA TYR A 48 1.76 10.50 5.28
C TYR A 48 0.83 9.74 4.34
N ALA A 49 1.24 9.51 3.09
CA ALA A 49 0.39 8.86 2.09
C ALA A 49 0.95 7.50 1.71
N ASN A 50 0.24 6.44 2.04
CA ASN A 50 0.51 5.11 1.51
C ASN A 50 -0.38 4.86 0.28
N VAL A 51 0.22 4.39 -0.80
CA VAL A 51 -0.47 4.10 -2.06
C VAL A 51 -0.19 2.67 -2.49
N VAL A 52 -1.25 1.88 -2.59
CA VAL A 52 -1.20 0.50 -3.07
C VAL A 52 -1.93 0.41 -4.40
N HIS A 53 -1.29 -0.20 -5.40
CA HIS A 53 -1.90 -0.41 -6.72
C HIS A 53 -2.43 -1.84 -6.81
N ILE A 54 -3.75 -1.96 -6.80
CA ILE A 54 -4.44 -3.24 -6.91
C ILE A 54 -4.76 -3.48 -8.37
N LYS A 55 -3.95 -4.33 -9.00
CA LYS A 55 -4.09 -4.66 -10.42
C LYS A 55 -4.07 -6.16 -10.66
N SER A 56 -5.07 -6.66 -11.38
CA SER A 56 -5.07 -8.04 -11.88
C SER A 56 -4.02 -8.20 -12.97
N PHE A 57 -3.24 -9.27 -12.90
CA PHE A 57 -2.31 -9.67 -13.96
C PHE A 57 -2.92 -10.75 -14.85
N PRO A 58 -2.88 -10.60 -16.18
CA PRO A 58 -3.14 -11.71 -17.10
C PRO A 58 -2.23 -12.91 -16.75
N GLY A 59 -2.80 -14.10 -16.61
CA GLY A 59 -2.09 -15.33 -16.22
C GLY A 59 -2.24 -15.74 -14.75
N ILE A 60 -2.63 -14.81 -13.86
CA ILE A 60 -2.96 -15.15 -12.47
C ILE A 60 -4.45 -15.50 -12.37
N LYS A 61 -4.74 -16.72 -11.91
CA LYS A 61 -6.12 -17.19 -11.73
C LYS A 61 -6.65 -16.77 -10.37
N THR A 62 -7.60 -15.84 -10.37
CA THR A 62 -8.35 -15.35 -9.20
C THR A 62 -9.85 -15.43 -9.45
N LYS A 63 -10.66 -15.18 -8.42
CA LYS A 63 -12.14 -15.14 -8.56
C LYS A 63 -12.61 -13.91 -9.36
N HIS A 64 -11.89 -12.80 -9.27
CA HIS A 64 -12.19 -11.55 -9.98
C HIS A 64 -11.11 -11.28 -11.02
N HIS A 65 -11.47 -10.59 -12.10
CA HIS A 65 -10.59 -10.29 -13.23
C HIS A 65 -10.69 -8.81 -13.62
N GLY A 66 -9.65 -8.29 -14.28
CA GLY A 66 -9.66 -6.93 -14.82
C GLY A 66 -9.68 -5.81 -13.78
N LEU A 67 -9.26 -6.09 -12.53
CA LEU A 67 -9.21 -5.08 -11.49
C LEU A 67 -8.04 -4.13 -11.73
N ASP A 68 -8.27 -2.82 -11.58
CA ASP A 68 -7.24 -1.79 -11.68
C ASP A 68 -7.65 -0.55 -10.87
N PHE A 69 -7.40 -0.58 -9.57
CA PHE A 69 -7.75 0.52 -8.65
C PHE A 69 -6.61 0.80 -7.65
N PHE A 70 -6.68 1.96 -7.00
CA PHE A 70 -5.70 2.41 -6.01
C PHE A 70 -6.34 2.53 -4.64
N VAL A 71 -5.59 2.08 -3.63
CA VAL A 71 -5.89 2.34 -2.22
C VAL A 71 -4.91 3.38 -1.72
N ILE A 72 -5.42 4.51 -1.25
CA ILE A 72 -4.66 5.62 -0.68
C ILE A 72 -5.04 5.74 0.79
N ARG A 73 -4.05 5.56 1.65
CA ARG A 73 -4.20 5.45 3.09
C ARG A 73 -3.42 6.56 3.79
N GLU A 74 -4.09 7.26 4.70
CA GLU A 74 -3.44 8.11 5.70
C GLU A 74 -2.59 7.23 6.63
N GLN A 75 -1.33 7.59 6.88
CA GLN A 75 -0.37 6.70 7.55
C GLN A 75 0.21 7.25 8.86
N THR A 76 -0.12 8.48 9.26
CA THR A 76 0.52 9.21 10.37
C THR A 76 -0.41 9.55 11.54
N GLU A 77 -1.70 9.25 11.46
CA GLU A 77 -2.67 9.43 12.56
C GLU A 77 -3.69 8.27 12.63
N GLY A 78 -4.82 8.51 13.28
CA GLY A 78 -5.87 7.52 13.52
C GLY A 78 -5.53 6.58 14.67
N GLU A 79 -5.92 5.32 14.52
CA GLU A 79 -5.74 4.26 15.49
C GLU A 79 -4.26 3.92 15.73
N TYR A 80 -3.36 4.30 14.81
CA TYR A 80 -1.92 4.11 14.93
C TYR A 80 -1.20 5.22 15.71
N SER A 81 -1.95 6.15 16.30
CA SER A 81 -1.41 7.09 17.29
C SER A 81 -0.86 6.37 18.53
N ALA A 82 -1.29 5.11 18.77
CA ALA A 82 -0.83 4.24 19.84
C ALA A 82 -0.93 4.87 21.23
N LEU A 83 -1.96 5.70 21.42
CA LEU A 83 -2.27 6.33 22.69
C LEU A 83 -3.27 5.46 23.45
N GLU A 84 -2.74 4.55 24.24
CA GLU A 84 -3.50 3.60 25.03
C GLU A 84 -3.14 3.74 26.50
N HIS A 85 -4.12 3.63 27.38
CA HIS A 85 -3.90 3.60 28.83
C HIS A 85 -4.96 2.77 29.53
N GLU A 86 -4.64 2.31 30.74
CA GLU A 86 -5.56 1.60 31.62
C GLU A 86 -6.03 2.54 32.73
N SER A 87 -7.25 3.07 32.60
CA SER A 87 -7.79 4.06 33.54
C SER A 87 -8.04 3.44 34.93
N VAL A 88 -8.51 2.20 34.94
CA VAL A 88 -8.63 1.34 36.13
C VAL A 88 -8.36 -0.12 35.71
N PRO A 89 -7.94 -1.02 36.62
CA PRO A 89 -7.65 -2.41 36.28
C PRO A 89 -8.80 -3.07 35.51
N GLY A 90 -8.51 -3.54 34.29
CA GLY A 90 -9.44 -4.15 33.35
C GLY A 90 -10.14 -3.19 32.38
N VAL A 91 -9.87 -1.88 32.42
CA VAL A 91 -10.49 -0.86 31.55
C VAL A 91 -9.42 -0.15 30.73
N ILE A 92 -9.32 -0.54 29.46
CA ILE A 92 -8.36 0.02 28.49
C ILE A 92 -9.06 1.05 27.61
N GLU A 93 -8.48 2.24 27.54
CA GLU A 93 -8.90 3.31 26.63
C GLU A 93 -7.90 3.44 25.48
N CYS A 94 -8.42 3.46 24.25
CA CYS A 94 -7.62 3.66 23.03
C CYS A 94 -8.06 4.97 22.36
N MET A 95 -7.15 5.93 22.23
CA MET A 95 -7.47 7.23 21.64
C MET A 95 -7.16 7.25 20.14
N LYS A 96 -8.23 7.31 19.33
CA LYS A 96 -8.14 7.58 17.90
C LYS A 96 -8.09 9.08 17.67
N ILE A 97 -6.99 9.57 17.12
CA ILE A 97 -6.80 11.00 16.79
C ILE A 97 -6.96 11.20 15.28
N ILE A 98 -7.88 12.06 14.88
CA ILE A 98 -8.06 12.49 13.48
C ILE A 98 -8.00 14.02 13.48
N THR A 99 -7.20 14.57 12.57
CA THR A 99 -7.00 16.02 12.47
C THR A 99 -7.43 16.53 11.10
N GLU A 100 -7.93 17.76 11.07
CA GLU A 100 -8.36 18.41 9.83
C GLU A 100 -7.17 18.58 8.87
N GLU A 101 -6.00 19.00 9.39
CA GLU A 101 -4.78 19.21 8.62
C GLU A 101 -4.35 17.95 7.85
N LYS A 102 -4.22 16.81 8.54
CA LYS A 102 -3.79 15.56 7.90
C LYS A 102 -4.87 14.97 7.00
N SER A 103 -6.14 15.13 7.36
CA SER A 103 -7.28 14.70 6.54
C SER A 103 -7.36 15.48 5.21
N LEU A 104 -7.20 16.81 5.25
CA LEU A 104 -7.12 17.64 4.03
C LEU A 104 -5.89 17.29 3.19
N ARG A 105 -4.75 17.06 3.84
CA ARG A 105 -3.51 16.68 3.15
C ARG A 105 -3.64 15.39 2.37
N ILE A 106 -4.16 14.31 2.99
CA ILE A 106 -4.34 13.03 2.31
C ILE A 106 -5.45 13.08 1.26
N ALA A 107 -6.53 13.82 1.50
CA ALA A 107 -7.58 14.03 0.52
C ALA A 107 -7.03 14.72 -0.73
N LYS A 108 -6.33 15.84 -0.55
CA LYS A 108 -5.69 16.57 -1.66
C LYS A 108 -4.72 15.67 -2.43
N PHE A 109 -3.88 14.92 -1.73
CA PHE A 109 -2.98 13.95 -2.34
C PHE A 109 -3.75 12.93 -3.18
N ALA A 110 -4.86 12.39 -2.69
CA ALA A 110 -5.65 11.40 -3.43
C ALA A 110 -6.25 11.97 -4.73
N PHE A 111 -6.78 13.19 -4.70
CA PHE A 111 -7.32 13.85 -5.88
C PHE A 111 -6.23 14.27 -6.89
N ASP A 112 -5.09 14.76 -6.42
CA ASP A 112 -3.92 15.03 -7.27
C ASP A 112 -3.41 13.75 -7.92
N TYR A 113 -3.33 12.66 -7.15
CA TYR A 113 -2.91 11.36 -7.63
C TYR A 113 -3.89 10.82 -8.67
N ALA A 114 -5.19 10.91 -8.43
CA ALA A 114 -6.23 10.52 -9.38
C ALA A 114 -6.09 11.30 -10.70
N THR A 115 -5.94 12.63 -10.61
CA THR A 115 -5.77 13.50 -11.78
C THR A 115 -4.52 13.15 -12.59
N LYS A 116 -3.36 13.01 -11.92
CA LYS A 116 -2.07 12.68 -12.55
C LYS A 116 -2.09 11.32 -13.26
N HIS A 117 -2.85 10.36 -12.75
CA HIS A 117 -2.96 9.01 -13.31
C HIS A 117 -4.20 8.81 -14.20
N GLY A 118 -4.87 9.90 -14.59
CA GLY A 118 -6.02 9.86 -15.50
C GLY A 118 -7.26 9.16 -14.94
N ARG A 119 -7.35 9.02 -13.61
CA ARG A 119 -8.48 8.38 -12.93
C ARG A 119 -9.67 9.32 -12.86
N LYS A 120 -10.86 8.76 -12.67
CA LYS A 120 -12.14 9.44 -12.83
C LYS A 120 -12.98 9.46 -11.58
N LYS A 121 -12.68 8.60 -10.60
CA LYS A 121 -13.46 8.54 -9.36
C LYS A 121 -12.58 8.37 -8.12
N VAL A 122 -12.92 9.12 -7.06
CA VAL A 122 -12.36 8.98 -5.72
C VAL A 122 -13.48 8.61 -4.74
N THR A 123 -13.32 7.47 -4.05
CA THR A 123 -14.24 6.99 -3.02
C THR A 123 -13.63 7.21 -1.63
N CYS A 124 -14.27 8.01 -0.78
CA CYS A 124 -13.89 8.15 0.62
C CYS A 124 -14.45 7.00 1.46
N VAL A 125 -13.59 6.19 2.08
CA VAL A 125 -14.01 5.07 2.95
C VAL A 125 -13.93 5.48 4.41
N HIS A 126 -15.03 5.29 5.16
CA HIS A 126 -15.15 5.78 6.53
C HIS A 126 -16.11 4.93 7.38
N LYS A 127 -16.31 5.30 8.64
CA LYS A 127 -17.32 4.77 9.57
C LYS A 127 -18.02 5.91 10.33
N ALA A 128 -18.18 7.07 9.67
CA ALA A 128 -18.92 8.24 10.16
C ALA A 128 -20.39 7.98 10.56
N ASN A 129 -20.97 6.82 10.23
CA ASN A 129 -22.26 6.42 10.77
C ASN A 129 -22.21 6.11 12.28
N ILE A 130 -21.04 5.70 12.80
CA ILE A 130 -20.77 5.46 14.23
C ILE A 130 -19.88 6.57 14.80
N MET A 131 -18.72 6.83 14.20
CA MET A 131 -17.77 7.86 14.65
C MET A 131 -18.09 9.22 14.04
N LYS A 132 -19.15 9.86 14.55
CA LYS A 132 -19.71 11.10 14.01
C LYS A 132 -18.72 12.25 13.94
N LEU A 133 -17.80 12.35 14.90
CA LEU A 133 -16.82 13.45 14.97
C LEU A 133 -15.53 13.11 14.22
N GLY A 134 -14.83 12.03 14.60
CA GLY A 134 -13.54 11.67 13.98
C GLY A 134 -13.66 11.36 12.50
N ASP A 135 -14.44 10.34 12.14
CA ASP A 135 -14.63 9.97 10.73
C ASP A 135 -15.53 10.96 9.97
N GLY A 136 -16.41 11.65 10.68
CA GLY A 136 -17.18 12.75 10.10
C GLY A 136 -16.29 13.91 9.66
N LEU A 137 -15.27 14.26 10.45
CA LEU A 137 -14.26 15.24 10.08
C LEU A 137 -13.48 14.80 8.84
N PHE A 138 -13.00 13.55 8.81
CA PHE A 138 -12.28 13.00 7.66
C PHE A 138 -13.13 13.06 6.37
N LEU A 139 -14.40 12.63 6.45
CA LEU A 139 -15.34 12.67 5.33
C LEU A 139 -15.56 14.11 4.85
N LYS A 140 -15.79 15.05 5.78
CA LYS A 140 -15.97 16.47 5.47
C LYS A 140 -14.76 17.05 4.73
N CYS A 141 -13.54 16.74 5.18
CA CYS A 141 -12.31 17.18 4.51
C CYS A 141 -12.22 16.65 3.06
N CYS A 142 -12.63 15.40 2.84
CA CYS A 142 -12.69 14.81 1.50
C CYS A 142 -13.75 15.50 0.62
N GLU A 143 -14.94 15.76 1.16
CA GLU A 143 -16.02 16.49 0.47
C GLU A 143 -15.63 17.93 0.10
N GLU A 144 -14.95 18.64 1.01
CA GLU A 144 -14.43 19.98 0.76
C GLU A 144 -13.35 19.98 -0.33
N THR A 145 -12.44 19.00 -0.28
CA THR A 145 -11.41 18.84 -1.31
C THR A 145 -12.02 18.51 -2.66
N ALA A 146 -13.03 17.65 -2.71
CA ALA A 146 -13.69 17.24 -3.96
C ALA A 146 -14.22 18.42 -4.78
N LYS A 147 -14.67 19.51 -4.11
CA LYS A 147 -15.15 20.73 -4.78
C LYS A 147 -14.08 21.41 -5.63
N LEU A 148 -12.79 21.17 -5.33
CA LEU A 148 -11.65 21.71 -6.07
C LEU A 148 -11.33 20.90 -7.34
N TYR A 149 -11.91 19.71 -7.51
CA TYR A 149 -11.64 18.77 -8.61
C TYR A 149 -12.94 18.34 -9.31
N PRO A 150 -13.69 19.27 -9.96
CA PRO A 150 -15.01 18.97 -10.54
C PRO A 150 -15.00 17.88 -11.63
N GLN A 151 -13.85 17.59 -12.22
CA GLN A 151 -13.64 16.53 -13.21
C GLN A 151 -13.51 15.12 -12.61
N ILE A 152 -13.37 14.99 -11.29
CA ILE A 152 -13.26 13.73 -10.58
C ILE A 152 -14.58 13.49 -9.85
N SER A 153 -15.25 12.37 -10.16
CA SER A 153 -16.44 11.94 -9.42
C SER A 153 -16.05 11.59 -7.99
N PHE A 154 -16.84 12.05 -7.02
CA PHE A 154 -16.63 11.77 -5.61
C PHE A 154 -17.84 11.03 -5.04
N ASP A 155 -17.58 9.90 -4.38
CA ASP A 155 -18.55 9.19 -3.56
C ASP A 155 -17.94 8.83 -2.20
N SER A 156 -18.78 8.42 -1.25
CA SER A 156 -18.36 7.94 0.05
C SER A 156 -19.03 6.61 0.37
N MET A 157 -18.34 5.77 1.14
CA MET A 157 -18.82 4.44 1.49
C MET A 157 -18.39 4.06 2.90
N ILE A 158 -19.30 3.47 3.65
CA ILE A 158 -18.93 2.90 4.95
C ILE A 158 -18.02 1.69 4.76
N ILE A 159 -17.03 1.50 5.65
CA ILE A 159 -16.01 0.46 5.52
C ILE A 159 -16.59 -0.96 5.42
N ASP A 160 -17.63 -1.28 6.20
CA ASP A 160 -18.28 -2.60 6.16
C ASP A 160 -18.85 -2.91 4.77
N ASN A 161 -19.60 -1.94 4.20
CA ASN A 161 -20.14 -2.07 2.85
C ASN A 161 -19.01 -2.10 1.82
N THR A 162 -17.94 -1.34 2.04
CA THR A 162 -16.76 -1.37 1.16
C THR A 162 -16.17 -2.78 1.10
N CYS A 163 -16.01 -3.45 2.25
CA CYS A 163 -15.55 -4.84 2.29
C CYS A 163 -16.49 -5.80 1.56
N MET A 164 -17.81 -5.69 1.79
CA MET A 164 -18.81 -6.50 1.06
C MET A 164 -18.72 -6.28 -0.44
N GLN A 165 -18.55 -5.03 -0.86
CA GLN A 165 -18.53 -4.66 -2.26
C GLN A 165 -17.22 -5.05 -2.94
N LEU A 166 -16.09 -5.02 -2.24
CA LEU A 166 -14.81 -5.50 -2.79
C LEU A 166 -14.82 -6.99 -3.09
N VAL A 167 -15.52 -7.81 -2.31
CA VAL A 167 -15.61 -9.25 -2.56
C VAL A 167 -16.71 -9.63 -3.56
N SER A 168 -17.65 -8.73 -3.86
CA SER A 168 -18.75 -8.99 -4.79
C SER A 168 -18.56 -8.28 -6.13
N HIS A 169 -18.33 -6.97 -6.10
CA HIS A 169 -18.22 -6.09 -7.28
C HIS A 169 -17.05 -5.09 -7.11
N PRO A 170 -15.78 -5.58 -7.07
CA PRO A 170 -14.60 -4.72 -6.92
C PRO A 170 -14.31 -3.82 -8.12
N ASP A 171 -14.86 -4.15 -9.30
CA ASP A 171 -14.68 -3.44 -10.58
C ASP A 171 -15.18 -1.99 -10.57
N LYS A 172 -16.07 -1.66 -9.62
CA LYS A 172 -16.63 -0.30 -9.49
C LYS A 172 -15.69 0.70 -8.82
N PHE A 173 -14.59 0.27 -8.20
CA PHE A 173 -13.65 1.15 -7.50
C PHE A 173 -12.57 1.64 -8.46
N ASP A 174 -12.07 2.86 -8.23
CA ASP A 174 -11.00 3.48 -9.04
C ASP A 174 -9.88 4.02 -8.16
N VAL A 175 -10.10 5.12 -7.43
CA VAL A 175 -9.22 5.55 -6.33
C VAL A 175 -10.02 5.53 -5.05
N MET A 176 -9.46 4.96 -3.99
CA MET A 176 -10.07 4.95 -2.66
C MET A 176 -9.18 5.71 -1.69
N VAL A 177 -9.75 6.61 -0.89
CA VAL A 177 -9.03 7.37 0.14
C VAL A 177 -9.62 7.09 1.52
N MET A 178 -8.78 6.84 2.52
CA MET A 178 -9.27 6.43 3.84
C MET A 178 -8.29 6.66 5.00
N PRO A 179 -8.79 6.71 6.25
CA PRO A 179 -7.98 6.69 7.46
C PRO A 179 -7.14 5.42 7.61
N ASN A 180 -6.20 5.49 8.54
CA ASN A 180 -5.10 4.56 8.69
C ASN A 180 -5.51 3.09 8.89
N LEU A 181 -6.38 2.77 9.85
CA LEU A 181 -6.79 1.38 10.09
C LEU A 181 -7.56 0.77 8.91
N TYR A 182 -8.46 1.55 8.30
CA TYR A 182 -9.27 1.07 7.18
C TYR A 182 -8.40 0.78 5.97
N GLY A 183 -7.42 1.64 5.71
CA GLY A 183 -6.42 1.40 4.67
C GLY A 183 -5.74 0.07 4.86
N ASN A 184 -5.31 -0.26 6.09
CA ASN A 184 -4.68 -1.55 6.35
C ASN A 184 -5.57 -2.75 6.03
N ILE A 185 -6.85 -2.69 6.40
CA ILE A 185 -7.82 -3.76 6.16
C ILE A 185 -8.07 -3.91 4.66
N ILE A 186 -8.35 -2.79 3.98
CA ILE A 186 -8.65 -2.77 2.55
C ILE A 186 -7.43 -3.20 1.72
N ASP A 187 -6.22 -2.76 2.05
CA ASP A 187 -4.98 -3.16 1.37
C ASP A 187 -4.82 -4.68 1.35
N ASN A 188 -5.01 -5.33 2.51
CA ASN A 188 -4.89 -6.77 2.65
C ASN A 188 -6.01 -7.51 1.90
N LEU A 189 -7.25 -7.08 2.07
CA LEU A 189 -8.41 -7.66 1.38
C LEU A 189 -8.22 -7.58 -0.13
N ALA A 190 -7.91 -6.39 -0.65
CA ALA A 190 -7.75 -6.12 -2.06
C ALA A 190 -6.55 -6.85 -2.67
N SER A 191 -5.44 -6.98 -1.92
CA SER A 191 -4.29 -7.78 -2.35
C SER A 191 -4.69 -9.25 -2.55
N GLY A 192 -5.54 -9.79 -1.68
CA GLY A 192 -6.10 -11.14 -1.83
C GLY A 192 -6.93 -11.32 -3.10
N LEU A 193 -7.61 -10.28 -3.59
CA LEU A 193 -8.46 -10.35 -4.79
C LEU A 193 -7.65 -10.54 -6.09
N VAL A 194 -6.40 -10.03 -6.12
CA VAL A 194 -5.57 -10.02 -7.34
C VAL A 194 -4.52 -11.11 -7.42
N GLY A 195 -4.31 -11.88 -6.34
CA GLY A 195 -3.36 -13.00 -6.32
C GLY A 195 -2.50 -13.06 -5.05
N GLY A 196 -2.69 -12.14 -4.11
CA GLY A 196 -2.04 -12.11 -2.82
C GLY A 196 -0.90 -11.09 -2.71
N ALA A 197 -0.29 -11.04 -1.53
CA ALA A 197 0.74 -10.08 -1.17
C ALA A 197 1.99 -10.10 -2.06
N GLY A 198 2.31 -11.27 -2.66
CA GLY A 198 3.53 -11.50 -3.43
C GLY A 198 3.63 -10.70 -4.73
N ILE A 199 2.53 -10.08 -5.19
CA ILE A 199 2.46 -9.39 -6.48
C ILE A 199 2.04 -7.91 -6.40
N VAL A 200 1.71 -7.41 -5.21
CA VAL A 200 1.13 -6.06 -5.05
C VAL A 200 2.21 -5.05 -4.65
N PRO A 201 2.55 -4.08 -5.52
CA PRO A 201 3.50 -3.03 -5.19
C PRO A 201 2.84 -1.88 -4.43
N GLY A 202 3.59 -1.28 -3.51
CA GLY A 202 3.19 -0.12 -2.74
C GLY A 202 4.20 1.02 -2.82
N ALA A 203 3.80 2.17 -2.31
CA ALA A 203 4.67 3.31 -2.07
C ALA A 203 4.20 4.05 -0.81
N SER A 204 5.14 4.65 -0.09
CA SER A 204 4.87 5.59 0.99
C SER A 204 5.49 6.93 0.61
N TYR A 205 4.68 7.97 0.53
CA TYR A 205 5.08 9.32 0.14
C TYR A 205 5.10 10.23 1.35
N SER A 206 6.11 11.09 1.42
CA SER A 206 6.10 12.34 2.16
C SER A 206 6.16 13.51 1.18
N THR A 207 6.33 14.73 1.71
CA THR A 207 6.59 15.92 0.89
C THR A 207 7.95 15.85 0.21
N ASP A 208 8.97 15.32 0.91
CA ASP A 208 10.38 15.40 0.48
C ASP A 208 10.93 14.07 -0.05
N CYS A 209 10.29 12.95 0.28
CA CYS A 209 10.80 11.64 -0.13
C CYS A 209 9.70 10.60 -0.42
N VAL A 210 10.12 9.51 -1.07
CA VAL A 210 9.26 8.35 -1.32
C VAL A 210 10.00 7.06 -1.01
N ILE A 211 9.28 6.11 -0.40
CA ILE A 211 9.74 4.74 -0.19
C ILE A 211 8.87 3.79 -0.99
N TYR A 212 9.46 3.04 -1.91
CA TYR A 212 8.81 1.94 -2.61
C TYR A 212 9.00 0.63 -1.84
N GLU A 213 7.91 -0.06 -1.54
CA GLU A 213 7.88 -1.33 -0.79
C GLU A 213 6.61 -2.13 -1.12
N PRO A 214 6.61 -3.47 -0.98
CA PRO A 214 5.42 -4.28 -1.22
C PRO A 214 4.19 -3.82 -0.41
N GLY A 215 3.03 -3.70 -1.07
CA GLY A 215 1.85 -3.02 -0.53
C GLY A 215 1.22 -3.69 0.69
N ALA A 216 1.19 -5.03 0.71
CA ALA A 216 0.59 -5.79 1.82
C ALA A 216 1.55 -5.99 3.02
N ARG A 217 2.83 -5.62 2.90
CA ARG A 217 3.83 -5.58 3.99
C ARG A 217 3.97 -6.84 4.87
N HIS A 218 3.67 -8.04 4.33
CA HIS A 218 3.87 -9.30 5.06
C HIS A 218 5.35 -9.72 5.07
N THR A 219 5.87 -10.07 6.25
CA THR A 219 7.27 -10.48 6.44
C THR A 219 7.60 -11.86 5.88
N PHE A 220 6.58 -12.68 5.57
CA PHE A 220 6.66 -14.08 5.13
C PHE A 220 7.84 -14.85 5.76
N GLY A 221 7.91 -14.84 7.10
CA GLY A 221 9.06 -15.34 7.85
C GLY A 221 9.46 -16.78 7.54
N GLU A 222 8.49 -17.62 7.17
CA GLU A 222 8.73 -19.02 6.80
C GLU A 222 9.59 -19.17 5.53
N ALA A 223 9.71 -18.15 4.69
CA ALA A 223 10.47 -18.19 3.44
C ALA A 223 11.94 -17.75 3.59
N VAL A 224 12.33 -17.22 4.75
CA VAL A 224 13.70 -16.72 4.98
C VAL A 224 14.71 -17.82 4.74
N GLY A 225 15.66 -17.58 3.84
CA GLY A 225 16.72 -18.52 3.47
C GLY A 225 16.26 -19.74 2.66
N LYS A 226 14.97 -19.87 2.32
CA LYS A 226 14.44 -21.06 1.62
C LYS A 226 14.30 -20.90 0.11
N ASN A 227 14.55 -19.70 -0.44
CA ASN A 227 14.45 -19.43 -1.87
C ASN A 227 13.05 -19.71 -2.46
N ILE A 228 11.97 -19.47 -1.69
CA ILE A 228 10.58 -19.75 -2.10
C ILE A 228 9.70 -18.50 -2.20
N ALA A 229 10.21 -17.32 -1.85
CA ALA A 229 9.45 -16.09 -1.85
C ALA A 229 9.16 -15.62 -3.30
N ASN A 230 7.97 -15.08 -3.53
CA ASN A 230 7.65 -14.42 -4.81
C ASN A 230 8.29 -13.03 -4.87
N PRO A 231 9.22 -12.76 -5.80
CA PRO A 231 9.89 -11.47 -5.88
C PRO A 231 9.07 -10.42 -6.65
N THR A 232 7.91 -10.77 -7.21
CA THR A 232 7.14 -9.92 -8.13
C THR A 232 6.80 -8.56 -7.54
N ALA A 233 6.25 -8.49 -6.32
CA ALA A 233 5.91 -7.22 -5.68
C ALA A 233 7.13 -6.30 -5.54
N MET A 234 8.29 -6.86 -5.17
CA MET A 234 9.53 -6.09 -5.03
C MET A 234 10.06 -5.60 -6.37
N LEU A 235 10.03 -6.44 -7.40
CA LEU A 235 10.41 -6.05 -8.76
C LEU A 235 9.50 -4.94 -9.29
N LEU A 236 8.19 -5.02 -9.04
CA LEU A 236 7.25 -3.96 -9.40
C LEU A 236 7.48 -2.68 -8.60
N CYS A 237 7.93 -2.76 -7.35
CA CYS A 237 8.37 -1.58 -6.59
C CYS A 237 9.61 -0.93 -7.23
N ALA A 238 10.58 -1.73 -7.70
CA ALA A 238 11.72 -1.23 -8.46
C ALA A 238 11.30 -0.58 -9.79
N VAL A 239 10.32 -1.15 -10.51
CA VAL A 239 9.71 -0.52 -11.70
C VAL A 239 9.12 0.85 -11.36
N LYS A 240 8.37 0.97 -10.26
CA LYS A 240 7.80 2.25 -9.82
C LYS A 240 8.88 3.27 -9.46
N LEU A 241 9.96 2.83 -8.82
CA LEU A 241 11.15 3.64 -8.54
C LEU A 241 11.79 4.15 -9.83
N LEU A 242 12.05 3.27 -10.80
CA LEU A 242 12.65 3.66 -12.08
C LEU A 242 11.80 4.71 -12.82
N ARG A 243 10.46 4.55 -12.80
CA ARG A 243 9.55 5.58 -13.35
C ARG A 243 9.63 6.90 -12.60
N HIS A 244 9.81 6.88 -11.28
CA HIS A 244 9.96 8.09 -10.47
C HIS A 244 11.19 8.90 -10.89
N VAL A 245 12.30 8.23 -11.20
CA VAL A 245 13.56 8.86 -11.62
C VAL A 245 13.69 9.01 -13.14
N HIS A 246 12.56 8.98 -13.87
CA HIS A 246 12.48 9.16 -15.32
C HIS A 246 13.20 8.11 -16.18
N LEU A 247 13.52 6.95 -15.61
CA LEU A 247 14.11 5.80 -16.32
C LEU A 247 13.02 4.90 -16.91
N HIS A 248 12.18 5.47 -17.77
CA HIS A 248 10.97 4.82 -18.30
C HIS A 248 11.28 3.56 -19.12
N ASP A 249 12.30 3.61 -19.98
CA ASP A 249 12.66 2.47 -20.84
C ASP A 249 13.03 1.23 -20.02
N TYR A 250 13.82 1.41 -18.96
CA TYR A 250 14.21 0.33 -18.05
C TYR A 250 13.01 -0.20 -17.26
N ALA A 251 12.14 0.71 -16.80
CA ALA A 251 10.93 0.32 -16.09
C ALA A 251 10.00 -0.52 -16.98
N ASP A 252 9.80 -0.11 -18.23
CA ASP A 252 8.93 -0.79 -19.19
C ASP A 252 9.53 -2.12 -19.67
N LEU A 253 10.86 -2.20 -19.79
CA LEU A 253 11.58 -3.45 -20.06
C LEU A 253 11.29 -4.49 -18.97
N ILE A 254 11.52 -4.12 -17.71
CA ILE A 254 11.34 -5.02 -16.55
C ILE A 254 9.85 -5.36 -16.39
N GLN A 255 8.94 -4.39 -16.49
CA GLN A 255 7.51 -4.64 -16.34
C GLN A 255 6.97 -5.60 -17.41
N ARG A 256 7.38 -5.44 -18.68
CA ARG A 256 6.98 -6.37 -19.75
C ARG A 256 7.54 -7.77 -19.52
N ALA A 257 8.79 -7.89 -19.07
CA ALA A 257 9.37 -9.18 -18.75
C ALA A 257 8.63 -9.91 -17.62
N ILE A 258 8.27 -9.20 -16.55
CA ILE A 258 7.43 -9.73 -15.46
C ILE A 258 6.07 -10.18 -16.01
N ALA A 259 5.39 -9.32 -16.77
CA ALA A 259 4.08 -9.63 -17.33
C ALA A 259 4.10 -10.90 -18.20
N ARG A 260 5.12 -11.05 -19.07
CA ARG A 260 5.27 -12.25 -19.92
C ARG A 260 5.49 -13.52 -19.11
N VAL A 261 6.31 -13.48 -18.05
CA VAL A 261 6.55 -14.65 -17.20
C VAL A 261 5.26 -15.10 -16.53
N ILE A 262 4.49 -14.14 -16.00
CA ILE A 262 3.20 -14.40 -15.35
C ILE A 262 2.19 -14.94 -16.37
N GLU A 263 2.06 -14.29 -17.53
CA GLU A 263 1.11 -14.67 -18.60
C GLU A 263 1.41 -16.05 -19.17
N THR A 264 2.69 -16.36 -19.40
CA THR A 264 3.13 -17.68 -19.89
C THR A 264 2.84 -18.78 -18.86
N GLY A 265 2.85 -18.46 -17.56
CA GLY A 265 2.46 -19.37 -16.48
C GLY A 265 3.37 -20.58 -16.25
N LYS A 266 4.51 -20.68 -16.95
CA LYS A 266 5.47 -21.81 -16.84
C LYS A 266 6.31 -21.75 -15.58
N VAL A 267 6.74 -20.56 -15.17
CA VAL A 267 7.60 -20.36 -13.99
C VAL A 267 6.80 -19.59 -12.95
N LYS A 268 6.24 -20.31 -11.99
CA LYS A 268 5.37 -19.76 -10.93
C LYS A 268 5.88 -20.19 -9.57
N THR A 269 5.95 -19.24 -8.65
CA THR A 269 6.23 -19.50 -7.24
C THR A 269 5.02 -20.13 -6.55
N ARG A 270 5.22 -20.64 -5.33
CA ARG A 270 4.24 -21.45 -4.59
C ARG A 270 2.93 -20.71 -4.29
N ASP A 271 3.01 -19.43 -3.96
CA ASP A 271 1.85 -18.54 -3.74
C ASP A 271 0.97 -18.38 -4.99
N LEU A 272 1.54 -18.52 -6.19
CA LEU A 272 0.82 -18.53 -7.46
C LEU A 272 0.46 -19.95 -7.97
N GLY A 273 0.56 -20.95 -7.09
CA GLY A 273 0.24 -22.35 -7.37
C GLY A 273 1.26 -23.06 -8.27
N GLY A 274 2.54 -22.66 -8.22
CA GLY A 274 3.65 -23.38 -8.85
C GLY A 274 4.67 -23.92 -7.86
N TYR A 275 5.85 -24.28 -8.35
CA TYR A 275 6.94 -24.89 -7.58
C TYR A 275 8.31 -24.23 -7.84
N ALA A 276 8.34 -23.16 -8.64
CA ALA A 276 9.58 -22.46 -8.97
C ALA A 276 10.13 -21.73 -7.74
N SER A 277 11.46 -21.71 -7.61
CA SER A 277 12.15 -20.94 -6.60
C SER A 277 12.17 -19.43 -6.93
N THR A 278 12.54 -18.60 -5.96
CA THR A 278 12.77 -17.16 -6.20
C THR A 278 13.84 -16.96 -7.29
N THR A 279 14.91 -17.77 -7.27
CA THR A 279 15.96 -17.76 -8.29
C THR A 279 15.42 -18.13 -9.67
N ASP A 280 14.67 -19.23 -9.80
CA ASP A 280 14.11 -19.68 -11.08
C ASP A 280 13.22 -18.59 -11.69
N TYR A 281 12.35 -17.98 -10.87
CA TYR A 281 11.49 -16.89 -11.30
C TYR A 281 12.29 -15.67 -11.75
N THR A 282 13.33 -15.30 -10.99
CA THR A 282 14.21 -14.17 -11.34
C THR A 282 14.93 -14.42 -12.66
N MET A 283 15.45 -15.62 -12.88
CA MET A 283 16.11 -16.00 -14.14
C MET A 283 15.13 -15.99 -15.31
N ALA A 284 13.88 -16.42 -15.10
CA ALA A 284 12.84 -16.34 -16.11
C ALA A 284 12.52 -14.88 -16.50
N VAL A 285 12.47 -13.96 -15.53
CA VAL A 285 12.31 -12.52 -15.81
C VAL A 285 13.50 -11.99 -16.62
N ILE A 286 14.74 -12.31 -16.21
CA ILE A 286 15.96 -11.88 -16.92
C ILE A 286 15.95 -12.39 -18.37
N ALA A 287 15.60 -13.66 -18.61
CA ALA A 287 15.51 -14.24 -19.94
C ALA A 287 14.48 -13.55 -20.84
N ASN A 288 13.48 -12.87 -20.26
CA ASN A 288 12.44 -12.15 -20.99
C ASN A 288 12.74 -10.65 -21.20
N LEU A 289 13.86 -10.11 -20.70
CA LEU A 289 14.22 -8.70 -20.88
C LEU A 289 14.50 -8.34 -22.34
N GLY A 290 15.00 -9.26 -23.17
CA GLY A 290 15.44 -8.97 -24.55
C GLY A 290 14.48 -9.37 -25.67
N LEU A 291 13.35 -10.02 -25.35
CA LEU A 291 12.38 -10.40 -26.36
C LEU A 291 11.57 -9.14 -26.73
N GLN A 292 11.47 -8.79 -28.01
CA GLN A 292 10.55 -7.74 -28.48
C GLN A 292 9.17 -8.35 -28.71
#